data_AF-A0A8J4U8B0-F1
#
_entry.id   AF-A0A8J4U8B0-F1
#
_cell.length_a   1.000
_cell.length_b   1.000
_cell.length_c   1.000
_cell.angle_alpha   90.00
_cell.angle_beta   90.00
_cell.angle_gamma   90.00
#
_symmetry.space_group_name_H-M   'P 1'
#
loop_
_entity.id
_entity.type
_entity.pdbx_description
1 polymer ?
#
loop_
_entity_poly.entity_id
_entity_poly.type
_entity_poly.pdbx_seq_one_letter_code
_entity_poly.pdbx_strand_id
1 'polypeptide(L)'
;KPKPRLTPSLTGDVLTGNSVTLNCTLNLQSDGWKIYWKTPTQSKETETHTHSHTIRSVHVSDGGQYRCRAGRGDPVYYTNYSDLSLKVK
;
A
#
# COMPACT_ATOMS: atom_id res chain seq x y z
N LYS A 1 13.65 7.73 9.95
CA LYS A 1 12.32 8.13 9.44
C LYS A 1 11.30 7.08 9.90
N PRO A 2 10.08 7.47 10.30
CA PRO A 2 9.02 6.51 10.62
C PRO A 2 8.79 5.53 9.46
N LYS A 3 8.18 4.38 9.73
CA LYS A 3 7.84 3.38 8.71
C LYS A 3 6.39 2.95 8.93
N PRO A 4 5.49 3.11 7.93
CA PRO A 4 4.11 2.62 8.04
C PRO A 4 4.06 1.09 8.20
N ARG A 5 2.96 0.52 8.65
CA ARG A 5 2.70 -0.91 8.59
C ARG A 5 1.80 -1.20 7.39
N LEU A 6 2.32 -1.97 6.44
CA LEU A 6 1.58 -2.42 5.26
C LEU A 6 1.07 -3.85 5.50
N THR A 7 -0.25 -4.02 5.52
CA THR A 7 -0.88 -5.33 5.81
C THR A 7 -2.03 -5.62 4.84
N PRO A 8 -2.13 -6.84 4.30
CA PRO A 8 -3.31 -7.27 3.56
C PRO A 8 -4.46 -7.63 4.52
N SER A 9 -5.68 -7.60 4.01
CA SER A 9 -6.89 -8.09 4.70
C SER A 9 -7.02 -9.61 4.68
N LEU A 10 -6.42 -10.27 3.70
CA LEU A 10 -6.31 -11.72 3.61
C LEU A 10 -4.90 -12.16 4.00
N THR A 11 -4.79 -13.30 4.67
CA THR A 11 -3.50 -13.93 4.99
C THR A 11 -3.30 -15.18 4.15
N GLY A 12 -2.06 -15.45 3.75
CA GLY A 12 -1.73 -16.57 2.87
C GLY A 12 -1.82 -16.23 1.37
N ASP A 13 -1.99 -17.27 0.55
CA ASP A 13 -2.11 -17.12 -0.89
C ASP A 13 -3.52 -16.62 -1.27
N VAL A 14 -3.56 -15.59 -2.10
CA VAL A 14 -4.81 -15.01 -2.60
C VAL A 14 -5.20 -15.73 -3.88
N LEU A 15 -6.44 -16.19 -3.98
CA LEU A 15 -6.94 -16.82 -5.20
C LEU A 15 -7.43 -15.77 -6.19
N THR A 16 -7.35 -16.09 -7.47
CA THR A 16 -8.01 -15.28 -8.50
C THR A 16 -9.51 -15.11 -8.22
N GLY A 17 -10.04 -13.92 -8.47
CA GLY A 17 -11.42 -13.55 -8.15
C GLY A 17 -11.66 -13.09 -6.70
N ASN A 18 -10.70 -13.27 -5.79
CA ASN A 18 -10.82 -12.73 -4.43
C ASN A 18 -10.84 -11.20 -4.43
N SER A 19 -11.48 -10.63 -3.42
CA SER A 19 -11.35 -9.23 -3.06
C SER A 19 -10.32 -9.08 -1.95
N VAL A 20 -9.27 -8.30 -2.18
CA VAL A 20 -8.23 -8.01 -1.18
C VAL A 20 -8.05 -6.51 -1.02
N THR A 21 -8.05 -6.07 0.23
CA THR A 21 -7.68 -4.71 0.62
C THR A 21 -6.33 -4.71 1.31
N LEU A 22 -5.42 -3.87 0.84
CA LEU A 22 -4.13 -3.58 1.47
C LEU A 22 -4.25 -2.31 2.29
N ASN A 23 -3.79 -2.34 3.53
CA ASN A 23 -3.84 -1.20 4.45
C ASN A 23 -2.43 -0.71 4.79
N CYS A 24 -2.16 0.56 4.52
CA CYS A 24 -0.96 1.28 4.92
C CYS A 24 -1.27 2.14 6.14
N THR A 25 -1.04 1.57 7.32
CA THR A 25 -1.32 2.24 8.60
C THR A 25 -0.06 2.93 9.11
N LEU A 26 -0.18 4.18 9.57
CA LEU A 26 0.91 4.89 10.22
C LEU A 26 0.45 5.24 11.62
N ASN A 27 1.08 4.65 12.64
CA ASN A 27 0.77 4.89 14.04
C ASN A 27 1.31 6.26 14.49
N LEU A 28 0.89 7.33 13.83
CA LEU A 28 1.21 8.70 14.21
C LEU A 28 -0.12 9.45 14.34
N GLN A 29 -0.32 10.08 15.49
CA GLN A 29 -1.57 10.72 15.93
C GLN A 29 -1.96 11.98 15.11
N SER A 30 -1.46 12.17 13.89
CA SER A 30 -1.47 13.48 13.25
C SER A 30 -2.25 13.49 11.94
N ASP A 31 -3.20 14.42 11.85
CA ASP A 31 -3.79 14.88 10.58
C ASP A 31 -2.72 15.46 9.65
N GLY A 32 -2.94 15.35 8.34
CA GLY A 32 -2.12 15.99 7.29
C GLY A 32 -1.07 15.10 6.60
N TRP A 33 -1.04 13.79 6.87
CA TRP A 33 -0.24 12.85 6.07
C TRP A 33 -0.99 12.44 4.81
N LYS A 34 -0.26 12.39 3.70
CA LYS A 34 -0.71 11.77 2.45
C LYS A 34 -0.01 10.44 2.25
N ILE A 35 -0.73 9.46 1.71
CA ILE A 35 -0.18 8.13 1.44
C ILE A 35 0.26 8.06 -0.02
N TYR A 36 1.43 7.49 -0.24
CA TYR A 36 2.00 7.24 -1.55
C TYR A 36 2.06 5.74 -1.76
N TRP A 37 1.39 5.27 -2.79
CA TRP A 37 1.31 3.86 -3.15
C TRP A 37 2.14 3.56 -4.40
N LYS A 38 2.79 2.41 -4.42
CA LYS A 38 3.40 1.84 -5.62
C LYS A 38 2.92 0.40 -5.78
N THR A 39 2.18 0.15 -6.85
CA THR A 39 1.71 -1.21 -7.20
C THR A 39 2.78 -1.95 -8.03
N PRO A 40 2.67 -3.28 -8.20
CA PRO A 40 3.66 -4.07 -8.92
C PRO A 40 3.89 -3.61 -10.37
N THR A 41 2.84 -3.09 -11.02
CA THR A 41 2.87 -2.66 -12.42
C THR A 41 3.22 -1.18 -12.60
N GLN A 42 3.22 -0.39 -11.53
CA GLN A 42 3.47 1.04 -11.60
C GLN A 42 4.95 1.39 -11.45
N SER A 43 5.45 2.25 -12.35
CA SER A 43 6.81 2.80 -12.26
C SER A 43 6.91 3.94 -11.24
N LYS A 44 5.86 4.76 -11.13
CA LYS A 44 5.73 5.92 -10.24
C LYS A 44 4.75 5.66 -9.12
N GLU A 45 4.89 6.43 -8.04
CA GLU A 45 3.93 6.40 -6.95
C GLU A 45 2.67 7.20 -7.28
N THR A 46 1.56 6.79 -6.68
CA THR A 46 0.31 7.53 -6.69
C THR A 46 0.04 8.10 -5.31
N GLU A 47 -0.19 9.41 -5.23
CA GLU A 47 -0.61 10.10 -4.00
C GLU A 47 -2.10 9.87 -3.75
N THR A 48 -2.47 9.47 -2.53
CA THR A 48 -3.84 9.27 -2.10
C THR A 48 -4.05 9.80 -0.68
N HIS A 49 -5.29 10.18 -0.38
CA HIS A 49 -5.74 10.43 1.00
C HIS A 49 -6.18 9.15 1.70
N THR A 50 -6.23 8.01 0.99
CA THR A 50 -6.72 6.75 1.50
C THR A 50 -5.58 5.87 1.99
N HIS A 51 -5.70 5.41 3.22
CA HIS A 51 -4.79 4.42 3.81
C HIS A 51 -4.99 3.01 3.23
N SER A 52 -5.96 2.82 2.35
CA SER A 52 -6.32 1.52 1.79
C SER A 52 -6.23 1.50 0.27
N HIS A 53 -5.80 0.36 -0.27
CA HIS A 53 -5.83 0.02 -1.69
C HIS A 53 -6.58 -1.29 -1.88
N THR A 54 -7.72 -1.26 -2.58
CA THR A 54 -8.60 -2.43 -2.75
C THR A 54 -8.56 -2.95 -4.18
N ILE A 55 -8.33 -4.25 -4.32
CA ILE A 55 -8.42 -5.01 -5.56
C ILE A 55 -9.68 -5.87 -5.45
N ARG A 56 -10.72 -5.55 -6.22
CA ARG A 56 -12.05 -6.17 -6.07
C ARG A 56 -12.13 -7.59 -6.62
N SER A 57 -11.39 -7.87 -7.69
CA SER A 57 -11.28 -9.18 -8.33
C SER A 57 -9.82 -9.37 -8.72
N VAL A 58 -9.10 -10.17 -7.94
CA VAL A 58 -7.67 -10.40 -8.12
C VAL A 58 -7.40 -11.21 -9.38
N HIS A 59 -6.42 -10.78 -10.16
CA HIS A 59 -5.82 -11.50 -11.27
C HIS A 59 -4.37 -11.88 -10.96
N VAL A 60 -3.80 -12.83 -11.71
CA VAL A 60 -2.38 -13.23 -11.56
C VAL A 60 -1.43 -12.03 -11.70
N SER A 61 -1.79 -11.06 -12.55
CA SER A 61 -1.03 -9.81 -12.74
C SER A 61 -1.04 -8.87 -11.54
N ASP A 62 -1.98 -9.04 -10.59
CA ASP A 62 -2.01 -8.29 -9.34
C ASP A 62 -1.04 -8.85 -8.30
N GLY A 63 -0.46 -10.04 -8.56
CA GLY A 63 0.62 -10.57 -7.75
C GLY A 63 1.88 -9.71 -7.86
N GLY A 64 2.62 -9.60 -6.76
CA GLY A 64 3.92 -8.90 -6.74
C GLY A 64 4.10 -7.98 -5.55
N GLN A 65 5.10 -7.11 -5.64
CA GLN A 65 5.48 -6.22 -4.55
C GLN A 65 4.68 -4.92 -4.58
N TYR A 66 3.89 -4.71 -3.54
CA TYR A 66 3.27 -3.44 -3.20
C TYR A 66 4.15 -2.68 -2.24
N ARG A 67 4.26 -1.37 -2.43
CA ARG A 67 4.92 -0.48 -1.47
C ARG A 67 4.02 0.66 -1.05
N CYS A 68 4.16 1.09 0.18
CA CYS A 68 3.55 2.32 0.66
C CYS A 68 4.51 3.15 1.52
N ARG A 69 4.34 4.46 1.48
CA ARG A 69 4.96 5.41 2.41
C ARG A 69 4.01 6.58 2.66
N ALA A 70 4.31 7.40 3.67
CA ALA A 70 3.57 8.64 3.92
C ALA A 70 4.47 9.86 3.68
N GLY A 71 3.86 10.98 3.27
CA GLY A 71 4.52 12.27 3.12
C GLY A 71 3.68 13.41 3.68
N ARG A 72 4.34 14.49 4.13
CA ARG A 72 3.67 15.73 4.57
C ARG A 72 4.57 16.95 4.39
N GLY A 73 3.96 18.14 4.38
CA GLY A 73 4.66 19.44 4.30
C GLY A 73 5.07 19.83 2.88
N ASP A 74 5.66 21.02 2.75
CA ASP A 74 6.20 21.58 1.51
C ASP A 74 7.55 22.27 1.81
N PRO A 75 8.71 21.68 1.40
CA PRO A 75 8.86 20.47 0.62
C PRO A 75 8.49 19.20 1.40
N VAL A 76 8.04 18.17 0.67
CA VAL A 76 7.49 16.96 1.27
C VAL A 76 8.53 16.16 2.05
N TYR A 77 8.26 15.95 3.35
CA TYR A 77 8.99 15.01 4.19
C TYR A 77 8.39 13.61 4.09
N TYR A 78 9.15 12.67 3.53
CA TYR A 78 8.72 11.28 3.37
C TYR A 78 9.16 10.38 4.52
N THR A 79 8.29 9.44 4.91
CA THR A 79 8.63 8.27 5.72
C THR A 79 9.47 7.26 4.92
N ASN A 80 9.94 6.22 5.60
CA ASN A 80 10.48 5.04 4.91
C ASN A 80 9.34 4.25 4.21
N TYR A 81 9.73 3.46 3.21
CA TYR A 81 8.84 2.51 2.56
C TYR A 81 8.54 1.31 3.45
N SER A 82 7.33 0.81 3.26
CA SER A 82 6.90 -0.52 3.67
C SER A 82 6.50 -1.32 2.45
N ASP A 83 6.91 -2.58 2.45
CA ASP A 83 6.82 -3.46 1.31
C ASP A 83 5.98 -4.68 1.70
N LEU A 84 5.15 -5.15 0.78
CA LEU A 84 4.35 -6.35 0.93
C LEU A 84 4.34 -7.10 -0.41
N SER A 85 4.69 -8.37 -0.38
CA SER A 85 4.57 -9.23 -1.55
C SER A 85 3.25 -9.98 -1.51
N LEU A 86 2.33 -9.63 -2.42
CA LEU A 86 1.06 -10.33 -2.60
C LEU A 86 1.30 -11.57 -3.47
N LYS A 87 1.02 -12.76 -2.94
CA LYS A 87 1.09 -14.02 -3.68
C LYS A 87 -0.31 -14.37 -4.19
N VAL A 88 -0.42 -14.57 -5.50
CA VAL A 88 -1.67 -14.96 -6.16
C VAL A 88 -1.54 -16.38 -6.70
N LYS A 89 -2.58 -17.20 -6.52
CA LYS A 89 -2.69 -18.57 -7.02
C LYS A 89 -3.94 -18.75 -7.88
#